data_AF-A0A934VNZ0-F1
#
_entry.id   AF-A0A934VNZ0-F1
#
_cell.length_a   1.000
_cell.length_b   1.000
_cell.length_c   1.000
_cell.angle_alpha   90.00
_cell.angle_beta   90.00
_cell.angle_gamma   90.00
#
_symmetry.space_group_name_H-M   'P 1'
#
loop_
_entity.id
_entity.type
_entity.pdbx_description
1 polymer ?
#
loop_
_entity_poly.entity_id
_entity_poly.type
_entity_poly.pdbx_seq_one_letter_code
_entity_poly.pdbx_strand_id
1 'polypeptide(L)'
;MKLTLSLLLACVTIATGIPMVPNSLSPDGKIYAVMDIDRDPEISPEWKGDSFPRIEITQKSTGRILASIEYFGSPGDDARPLREHVRVSWRPDSKAFGITIDDRFYSSCVVYVTNLEGQFVKAPSLPSDYEKMTGFPAPNAEDLRPRGREQVIGWDKEGLLIYSIFLSPLPSFNGKDPLQHTVYLNITPDSVRVVRVEHEEGEWKNGDWIPTKAEQTTEAD
;
A
#
# COMPACT_ATOMS: atom_id res chain seq x y z
N MET A 1 -8.54 -43.13 45.10
CA MET A 1 -8.06 -41.76 44.84
C MET A 1 -7.32 -41.76 43.51
N LYS A 2 -7.92 -41.18 42.45
CA LYS A 2 -7.33 -41.15 41.11
C LYS A 2 -6.49 -39.89 40.97
N LEU A 3 -5.20 -40.08 40.71
CA LEU A 3 -4.22 -39.04 40.41
C LEU A 3 -4.57 -38.36 39.08
N THR A 4 -4.79 -37.05 39.13
CA THR A 4 -4.80 -36.13 37.99
C THR A 4 -3.38 -36.03 37.43
N LEU A 5 -3.21 -36.22 36.11
CA LEU A 5 -1.93 -35.97 35.44
C LEU A 5 -2.11 -35.11 34.18
N SER A 6 -1.71 -33.86 34.37
CA SER A 6 -1.00 -32.95 33.48
C SER A 6 -1.45 -32.79 32.02
N LEU A 7 -2.10 -31.64 31.83
CA LEU A 7 -2.07 -30.75 30.69
C LEU A 7 -0.76 -30.87 29.87
N LEU A 8 -0.87 -31.36 28.62
CA LEU A 8 0.20 -31.24 27.63
C LEU A 8 0.29 -29.79 27.19
N LEU A 9 1.35 -29.12 27.64
CA LEU A 9 1.77 -27.80 27.18
C LEU A 9 2.27 -27.94 25.73
N ALA A 10 1.48 -27.48 24.77
CA ALA A 10 1.97 -27.29 23.40
C ALA A 10 2.93 -26.09 23.41
N CYS A 11 4.23 -26.37 23.50
CA CYS A 11 5.27 -25.40 23.18
C CYS A 11 5.17 -25.07 21.69
N VAL A 12 4.55 -23.94 21.37
CA VAL A 12 4.73 -23.29 20.06
C VAL A 12 6.17 -22.75 20.05
N THR A 13 7.02 -23.43 19.29
CA THR A 13 8.35 -22.97 18.94
C THR A 13 8.27 -21.59 18.29
N ILE A 14 8.96 -20.60 18.87
CA ILE A 14 9.22 -19.32 18.23
C ILE A 14 10.06 -19.63 16.99
N ALA A 15 9.48 -19.50 15.80
CA ALA A 15 10.17 -19.73 14.54
C ALA A 15 11.22 -18.62 14.32
N THR A 16 12.42 -18.80 14.87
CA THR A 16 13.60 -18.04 14.47
C THR A 16 14.02 -18.51 13.08
N GLY A 17 13.49 -17.89 12.03
CA GLY A 17 13.82 -18.25 10.65
C GLY A 17 12.90 -17.73 9.55
N ILE A 18 11.73 -17.16 9.88
CA ILE A 18 10.85 -16.59 8.85
C ILE A 18 11.34 -15.17 8.51
N PRO A 19 11.67 -14.88 7.24
CA PRO A 19 12.19 -13.57 6.85
C PRO A 19 11.14 -12.48 7.03
N MET A 20 11.55 -11.41 7.70
CA MET A 20 10.72 -10.24 7.95
C MET A 20 10.67 -9.36 6.71
N VAL A 21 9.47 -8.84 6.39
CA VAL A 21 9.32 -7.79 5.39
C VAL A 21 10.02 -6.53 5.89
N PRO A 22 10.93 -5.90 5.11
CA PRO A 22 11.67 -4.73 5.53
C PRO A 22 10.76 -3.60 6.01
N ASN A 23 11.16 -2.91 7.09
CA ASN A 23 10.45 -1.74 7.65
C ASN A 23 8.96 -1.97 7.96
N SER A 24 8.53 -3.21 8.20
CA SER A 24 7.10 -3.56 8.38
C SER A 24 6.58 -3.44 9.82
N LEU A 25 7.39 -2.95 10.76
CA LEU A 25 7.01 -2.84 12.16
C LEU A 25 5.91 -1.79 12.35
N SER A 26 4.86 -2.12 13.10
CA SER A 26 3.80 -1.19 13.49
C SER A 26 4.35 -0.03 14.32
N PRO A 27 3.69 1.14 14.31
CA PRO A 27 4.08 2.30 15.12
C PRO A 27 4.24 1.99 16.62
N ASP A 28 3.44 1.08 17.16
CA ASP A 28 3.53 0.66 18.56
C ASP A 28 4.57 -0.44 18.83
N GLY A 29 5.25 -0.92 17.79
CA GLY A 29 6.33 -1.90 17.87
C GLY A 29 5.89 -3.36 18.09
N LYS A 30 4.60 -3.66 18.03
CA LYS A 30 4.05 -4.97 18.44
C LYS A 30 3.69 -5.90 17.28
N ILE A 31 3.52 -5.37 16.08
CA ILE A 31 3.06 -6.12 14.91
C ILE A 31 4.06 -5.91 13.78
N TYR A 32 4.32 -6.95 13.00
CA TYR A 32 5.22 -6.88 11.85
C TYR A 32 4.76 -7.86 10.77
N ALA A 33 5.27 -7.69 9.55
CA ALA A 33 4.96 -8.60 8.45
C ALA A 33 6.13 -9.53 8.17
N VAL A 34 5.81 -10.76 7.81
CA VAL A 34 6.76 -11.78 7.35
C VAL A 34 6.27 -12.41 6.06
N MET A 35 7.20 -12.99 5.31
CA MET A 35 6.88 -13.84 4.16
C MET A 35 6.99 -15.31 4.58
N ASP A 36 5.92 -16.09 4.43
CA ASP A 36 5.97 -17.53 4.71
C ASP A 36 6.91 -18.28 3.74
N ILE A 37 6.85 -17.89 2.45
CA ILE A 37 7.64 -18.38 1.33
C ILE A 37 8.20 -17.15 0.61
N ASP A 38 9.41 -16.77 0.97
CA ASP A 38 10.04 -15.54 0.47
C ASP A 38 10.76 -15.71 -0.87
N ARG A 39 11.08 -16.97 -1.23
CA ARG A 39 11.81 -17.32 -2.47
C ARG A 39 13.18 -16.64 -2.59
N ASP A 40 13.80 -16.33 -1.46
CA ASP A 40 15.20 -15.94 -1.40
C ASP A 40 16.07 -17.10 -1.92
N PRO A 41 16.84 -16.92 -3.01
CA PRO A 41 17.72 -17.97 -3.55
C PRO A 41 18.76 -18.48 -2.55
N GLU A 42 19.11 -17.68 -1.54
CA GLU A 42 20.04 -18.06 -0.49
C GLU A 42 19.38 -18.99 0.55
N ILE A 43 18.05 -18.92 0.70
CA ILE A 43 17.29 -19.67 1.72
C ILE A 43 16.54 -20.85 1.10
N SER A 44 16.00 -20.69 -0.10
CA SER A 44 15.23 -21.71 -0.83
C SER A 44 15.45 -21.58 -2.34
N PRO A 45 16.54 -22.15 -2.88
CA PRO A 45 16.93 -22.00 -4.28
C PRO A 45 15.96 -22.68 -5.27
N GLU A 46 15.21 -23.70 -4.82
CA GLU A 46 14.26 -24.43 -5.67
C GLU A 46 12.85 -23.83 -5.59
N TRP A 47 12.27 -23.53 -6.76
CA TRP A 47 10.87 -23.14 -6.89
C TRP A 47 9.98 -24.35 -7.11
N LYS A 48 8.87 -24.42 -6.39
CA LYS A 48 7.75 -25.30 -6.73
C LYS A 48 6.61 -24.44 -7.27
N GLY A 49 6.23 -24.66 -8.53
CA GLY A 49 5.27 -23.82 -9.26
C GLY A 49 3.85 -23.76 -8.70
N ASP A 50 3.55 -24.65 -7.76
CA ASP A 50 2.33 -24.76 -6.98
C ASP A 50 2.43 -24.08 -5.60
N SER A 51 3.52 -23.35 -5.31
CA SER A 51 3.63 -22.58 -4.07
C SER A 51 2.74 -21.33 -4.15
N PHE A 52 1.97 -21.08 -3.09
CA PHE A 52 1.14 -19.88 -2.92
C PHE A 52 1.70 -19.03 -1.77
N PRO A 53 2.68 -18.14 -2.02
CA PRO A 53 3.27 -17.31 -0.97
C PRO A 53 2.22 -16.45 -0.29
N ARG A 54 2.44 -16.19 0.98
CA ARG A 54 1.60 -15.38 1.85
C ARG A 54 2.44 -14.38 2.63
N ILE A 55 1.84 -13.22 2.81
CA ILE A 55 2.30 -12.17 3.71
C ILE A 55 1.53 -12.36 5.01
N GLU A 56 2.23 -12.67 6.09
CA GLU A 56 1.64 -12.88 7.40
C GLU A 56 1.89 -11.68 8.32
N ILE A 57 0.81 -11.07 8.80
CA ILE A 57 0.85 -10.01 9.80
C ILE A 57 0.85 -10.66 11.18
N THR A 58 1.95 -10.51 11.91
CA THR A 58 2.25 -11.33 13.08
C THR A 58 2.48 -10.47 14.32
N GLN A 59 1.94 -10.92 15.46
CA GLN A 59 2.21 -10.32 16.75
C GLN A 59 3.60 -10.73 17.26
N LYS A 60 4.48 -9.74 17.48
CA LYS A 60 5.89 -9.93 17.84
C LYS A 60 6.11 -10.72 19.12
N SER A 61 5.29 -10.51 20.15
CA SER A 61 5.48 -11.15 21.46
C SER A 61 5.04 -12.60 21.51
N THR A 62 4.11 -13.01 20.66
CA THR A 62 3.46 -14.33 20.72
C THR A 62 3.69 -15.18 19.48
N GLY A 63 4.12 -14.58 18.36
CA GLY A 63 4.14 -15.23 17.05
C GLY A 63 2.75 -15.48 16.48
N ARG A 64 1.69 -14.94 17.09
CA ARG A 64 0.31 -15.15 16.61
C ARG A 64 0.10 -14.41 15.29
N ILE A 65 -0.35 -15.14 14.27
CA ILE A 65 -0.80 -14.56 13.01
C ILE A 65 -2.14 -13.84 13.23
N LEU A 66 -2.18 -12.57 12.84
CA LEU A 66 -3.34 -11.68 12.94
C LEU A 66 -4.06 -11.52 11.59
N ALA A 67 -3.32 -11.64 10.49
CA ALA A 67 -3.85 -11.71 9.13
C ALA A 67 -2.91 -12.51 8.24
N SER A 68 -3.47 -13.28 7.31
CA SER A 68 -2.75 -14.04 6.29
C SER A 68 -3.25 -13.57 4.93
N ILE A 69 -2.38 -12.94 4.14
CA ILE A 69 -2.71 -12.34 2.86
C ILE A 69 -1.98 -13.11 1.77
N GLU A 70 -2.70 -13.61 0.77
CA GLU A 70 -2.06 -14.22 -0.41
C GLU A 70 -1.24 -13.17 -1.15
N TYR A 71 -0.02 -13.52 -1.56
CA TYR A 71 0.80 -12.65 -2.40
C TYR A 71 0.08 -12.41 -3.73
N PHE A 72 -0.21 -11.15 -4.02
CA PHE A 72 -1.06 -10.74 -5.15
C PHE A 72 -0.29 -9.98 -6.25
N GLY A 73 1.04 -9.99 -6.20
CA GLY A 73 1.89 -9.53 -7.29
C GLY A 73 2.24 -10.65 -8.26
N SER A 74 3.14 -10.37 -9.20
CA SER A 74 3.65 -11.36 -10.14
C SER A 74 4.88 -12.07 -9.55
N PRO A 75 4.80 -13.33 -9.09
CA PRO A 75 5.92 -14.02 -8.45
C PRO A 75 6.92 -14.57 -9.49
N GLY A 76 7.45 -13.68 -10.34
CA GLY A 76 8.46 -14.00 -11.35
C GLY A 76 9.86 -14.21 -10.75
N ASP A 77 10.80 -14.66 -11.59
CA ASP A 77 12.17 -14.94 -11.17
C ASP A 77 12.95 -13.67 -10.80
N ASP A 78 12.58 -12.56 -11.43
CA ASP A 78 13.21 -11.24 -11.24
C ASP A 78 12.80 -10.53 -9.95
N ALA A 79 11.78 -11.04 -9.24
CA ALA A 79 11.17 -10.40 -8.07
C ALA A 79 11.61 -11.05 -6.73
N ARG A 80 12.76 -11.73 -6.72
CA ARG A 80 13.26 -12.50 -5.57
C ARG A 80 14.36 -11.73 -4.83
N PRO A 81 14.37 -11.68 -3.49
CA PRO A 81 13.37 -12.22 -2.59
C PRO A 81 12.08 -11.40 -2.59
N LEU A 82 10.93 -12.07 -2.49
CA LEU A 82 9.61 -11.44 -2.61
C LEU A 82 9.39 -10.34 -1.56
N ARG A 83 9.92 -10.51 -0.34
CA ARG A 83 9.79 -9.53 0.75
C ARG A 83 10.29 -8.13 0.38
N GLU A 84 11.27 -8.03 -0.52
CA GLU A 84 11.86 -6.74 -0.92
C GLU A 84 10.92 -5.94 -1.82
N HIS A 85 9.91 -6.60 -2.41
CA HIS A 85 8.86 -5.99 -3.22
C HIS A 85 7.60 -5.69 -2.42
N VAL A 86 7.54 -6.08 -1.15
CA VAL A 86 6.40 -5.83 -0.26
C VAL A 86 6.69 -4.62 0.61
N ARG A 87 5.80 -3.63 0.57
CA ARG A 87 5.78 -2.50 1.50
C ARG A 87 4.55 -2.57 2.39
N VAL A 88 4.76 -2.42 3.69
CA VAL A 88 3.67 -2.30 4.67
C VAL A 88 3.63 -0.87 5.20
N SER A 89 2.49 -0.20 5.01
CA SER A 89 2.26 1.15 5.51
C SER A 89 1.22 1.12 6.62
N TRP A 90 1.61 1.56 7.81
CA TRP A 90 0.73 1.52 8.98
C TRP A 90 0.04 2.84 9.23
N ARG A 91 -1.24 2.77 9.60
CA ARG A 91 -1.94 3.89 10.21
C ARG A 91 -1.30 4.20 11.58
N PRO A 92 -1.20 5.47 12.01
CA PRO A 92 -0.49 5.82 13.26
C PRO A 92 -0.99 5.09 14.51
N ASP A 93 -2.27 4.72 14.56
CA ASP A 93 -2.89 3.99 15.67
C ASP A 93 -2.67 2.46 15.63
N SER A 94 -1.96 1.94 14.63
CA SER A 94 -1.73 0.51 14.39
C SER A 94 -3.01 -0.33 14.16
N LYS A 95 -4.16 0.31 13.91
CA LYS A 95 -5.45 -0.37 13.66
C LYS A 95 -5.83 -0.47 12.19
N ALA A 96 -4.95 -0.05 11.30
CA ALA A 96 -5.06 -0.29 9.87
C ALA A 96 -3.67 -0.34 9.23
N PHE A 97 -3.56 -1.05 8.12
CA PHE A 97 -2.36 -1.08 7.31
C PHE A 97 -2.70 -1.26 5.82
N GLY A 98 -1.85 -0.73 4.96
CA GLY A 98 -1.84 -1.03 3.52
C GLY A 98 -0.66 -1.95 3.20
N ILE A 99 -0.89 -2.99 2.42
CA ILE A 99 0.15 -3.80 1.79
C ILE A 99 0.24 -3.37 0.34
N THR A 100 1.40 -2.87 -0.07
CA THR A 100 1.72 -2.54 -1.45
C THR A 100 2.72 -3.55 -1.98
N ILE A 101 2.49 -4.07 -3.18
CA ILE A 101 3.47 -4.85 -3.94
C ILE A 101 3.93 -4.00 -5.11
N ASP A 102 5.24 -3.81 -5.23
CA ASP A 102 5.87 -3.11 -6.34
C ASP A 102 6.41 -4.11 -7.36
N ASP A 103 5.61 -4.35 -8.40
CA ASP A 103 6.04 -5.05 -9.59
C ASP A 103 6.73 -4.06 -10.55
N ARG A 104 7.42 -4.60 -11.56
CA ARG A 104 8.26 -3.83 -12.50
C ARG A 104 7.57 -2.62 -13.15
N PHE A 105 6.27 -2.71 -13.41
CA PHE A 105 5.51 -1.68 -14.13
C PHE A 105 4.27 -1.18 -13.39
N TYR A 106 3.87 -1.84 -12.31
CA TYR A 106 2.63 -1.57 -11.61
C TYR A 106 2.83 -1.75 -10.10
N SER A 107 2.20 -0.90 -9.31
CA SER A 107 2.07 -1.10 -7.87
C SER A 107 0.63 -1.45 -7.55
N SER A 108 0.42 -2.52 -6.80
CA SER A 108 -0.92 -2.91 -6.33
C SER A 108 -1.00 -2.74 -4.82
N CYS A 109 -2.13 -2.26 -4.30
CA CYS A 109 -2.31 -2.08 -2.87
C CYS A 109 -3.63 -2.68 -2.38
N VAL A 110 -3.57 -3.34 -1.22
CA VAL A 110 -4.74 -3.79 -0.46
C VAL A 110 -4.65 -3.24 0.96
N VAL A 111 -5.80 -2.81 1.50
CA VAL A 111 -5.86 -2.19 2.83
C VAL A 111 -6.65 -3.10 3.77
N TYR A 112 -6.17 -3.23 5.00
CA TYR A 112 -6.81 -3.96 6.08
C TYR A 112 -7.06 -3.01 7.25
N VAL A 113 -8.22 -3.15 7.88
CA VAL A 113 -8.63 -2.33 9.03
C VAL A 113 -9.18 -3.23 10.12
N THR A 114 -8.90 -2.89 11.37
CA THR A 114 -9.46 -3.59 12.52
C THR A 114 -10.97 -3.34 12.62
N ASN A 115 -11.76 -4.41 12.69
CA ASN A 115 -13.21 -4.34 12.94
C ASN A 115 -13.52 -4.16 14.45
N LEU A 116 -14.81 -4.13 14.81
CA LEU A 116 -15.25 -3.98 16.21
C LEU A 116 -14.80 -5.13 17.13
N GLU A 117 -14.48 -6.29 16.56
CA GLU A 117 -14.01 -7.47 17.28
C GLU A 117 -12.48 -7.49 17.47
N GLY A 118 -11.77 -6.47 16.97
CA GLY A 118 -10.31 -6.41 17.06
C GLY A 118 -9.59 -7.23 15.99
N GLN A 119 -10.28 -7.69 14.94
CA GLN A 119 -9.70 -8.48 13.85
C GLN A 119 -9.41 -7.61 12.62
N PHE A 120 -8.28 -7.84 11.97
CA PHE A 120 -8.00 -7.19 10.68
C PHE A 120 -8.84 -7.82 9.58
N VAL A 121 -9.67 -7.00 8.94
CA VAL A 121 -10.47 -7.39 7.77
C VAL A 121 -10.07 -6.55 6.57
N LYS A 122 -10.17 -7.12 5.37
CA LYS A 122 -9.89 -6.41 4.13
C LYS A 122 -10.93 -5.31 3.94
N ALA A 123 -10.49 -4.06 3.82
CA ALA A 123 -11.37 -2.94 3.52
C ALA A 123 -11.90 -3.05 2.07
N PRO A 124 -12.98 -2.30 1.73
CA PRO A 124 -13.41 -2.19 0.34
C PRO A 124 -12.27 -1.67 -0.54
N SER A 125 -12.29 -2.04 -1.82
CA SER A 125 -11.30 -1.56 -2.79
C SER A 125 -11.29 -0.03 -2.84
N LEU A 126 -10.11 0.53 -3.06
CA LEU A 126 -9.97 1.96 -3.32
C LEU A 126 -10.81 2.33 -4.56
N PRO A 127 -11.44 3.52 -4.58
CA PRO A 127 -12.24 3.92 -5.73
C PRO A 127 -11.36 4.01 -6.99
N SER A 128 -11.81 3.41 -8.08
CA SER A 128 -11.14 3.44 -9.39
C SER A 128 -11.71 4.52 -10.32
N ASP A 129 -12.73 5.23 -9.86
CA ASP A 129 -13.40 6.28 -10.62
C ASP A 129 -12.66 7.61 -10.40
N TYR A 130 -12.00 8.08 -11.45
CA TYR A 130 -11.15 9.27 -11.40
C TYR A 130 -11.92 10.51 -10.93
N GLU A 131 -13.10 10.76 -11.50
CA GLU A 131 -13.90 11.94 -11.17
C GLU A 131 -14.41 11.91 -9.74
N LYS A 132 -14.80 10.73 -9.22
CA LYS A 132 -15.14 10.58 -7.80
C LYS A 132 -13.93 10.75 -6.87
N MET A 133 -12.73 10.43 -7.34
CA MET A 133 -11.49 10.53 -6.56
C MET A 133 -10.94 11.95 -6.51
N THR A 134 -10.97 12.67 -7.62
CA THR A 134 -10.27 13.96 -7.78
C THR A 134 -11.24 15.14 -7.84
N GLY A 135 -12.50 14.92 -8.21
CA GLY A 135 -13.46 15.97 -8.53
C GLY A 135 -13.29 16.57 -9.93
N PHE A 136 -12.33 16.08 -10.72
CA PHE A 136 -12.09 16.51 -12.10
C PHE A 136 -12.62 15.48 -13.09
N PRO A 137 -13.17 15.90 -14.25
CA PRO A 137 -13.53 14.97 -15.32
C PRO A 137 -12.33 14.10 -15.70
N ALA A 138 -12.57 12.81 -15.96
CA ALA A 138 -11.52 11.92 -16.41
C ALA A 138 -10.88 12.45 -17.71
N PRO A 139 -9.54 12.62 -17.75
CA PRO A 139 -8.86 13.10 -18.95
C PRO A 139 -8.94 12.09 -20.09
N ASN A 140 -8.95 12.59 -21.33
CA ASN A 140 -8.91 11.73 -22.51
C ASN A 140 -7.55 11.01 -22.59
N ALA A 141 -7.58 9.68 -22.70
CA ALA A 141 -6.37 8.87 -22.81
C ALA A 141 -5.52 9.23 -24.05
N GLU A 142 -6.13 9.74 -25.12
CA GLU A 142 -5.41 10.18 -26.33
C GLU A 142 -4.54 11.42 -26.09
N ASP A 143 -4.84 12.21 -25.06
CA ASP A 143 -4.07 13.40 -24.67
C ASP A 143 -3.00 13.08 -23.61
N LEU A 144 -2.86 11.80 -23.24
CA LEU A 144 -1.95 11.36 -22.18
C LEU A 144 -0.87 10.41 -22.72
N ARG A 145 0.31 10.49 -22.09
CA ARG A 145 1.38 9.52 -22.24
C ARG A 145 1.09 8.30 -21.36
N PRO A 146 1.57 7.09 -21.74
CA PRO A 146 1.43 5.88 -20.94
C PRO A 146 2.41 5.83 -19.75
N ARG A 147 2.56 6.95 -19.03
CA ARG A 147 3.51 7.12 -17.91
C ARG A 147 2.84 7.64 -16.64
N GLY A 148 1.52 7.50 -16.57
CA GLY A 148 0.80 7.76 -15.34
C GLY A 148 1.24 6.81 -14.23
N ARG A 149 1.08 7.24 -12.98
CA ARG A 149 1.28 6.43 -11.79
C ARG A 149 0.16 6.71 -10.81
N GLU A 150 -0.35 5.66 -10.21
CA GLU A 150 -1.29 5.73 -9.11
C GLU A 150 -0.77 4.85 -7.99
N GLN A 151 -0.62 5.38 -6.79
CA GLN A 151 -0.02 4.62 -5.69
C GLN A 151 -0.46 5.12 -4.32
N VAL A 152 -0.49 4.19 -3.37
CA VAL A 152 -0.57 4.51 -1.95
C VAL A 152 0.79 4.99 -1.47
N ILE A 153 0.83 6.18 -0.89
CA ILE A 153 2.04 6.79 -0.32
C ILE A 153 2.22 6.36 1.14
N GLY A 154 1.12 6.24 1.88
CA GLY A 154 1.12 5.87 3.29
C GLY A 154 -0.07 6.47 4.02
N TRP A 155 0.12 6.86 5.27
CA TRP A 155 -0.91 7.45 6.11
C TRP A 155 -0.45 8.80 6.65
N ASP A 156 -1.35 9.77 6.76
CA ASP A 156 -1.08 11.02 7.46
C ASP A 156 -1.17 10.85 8.99
N LYS A 157 -0.85 11.93 9.72
CA LYS A 157 -0.88 11.95 11.18
C LYS A 157 -2.31 11.83 11.75
N GLU A 158 -3.32 12.23 10.98
CA GLU A 158 -4.74 12.09 11.31
C GLU A 158 -5.26 10.66 11.05
N GLY A 159 -4.48 9.82 10.37
CA GLY A 159 -4.85 8.45 10.03
C GLY A 159 -5.67 8.31 8.74
N LEU A 160 -5.60 9.30 7.85
CA LEU A 160 -6.12 9.20 6.49
C LEU A 160 -5.09 8.53 5.59
N LEU A 161 -5.53 7.64 4.71
CA LEU A 161 -4.66 7.03 3.70
C LEU A 161 -4.36 8.08 2.62
N ILE A 162 -3.08 8.27 2.31
CA ILE A 162 -2.61 9.17 1.27
C ILE A 162 -2.44 8.37 -0.02
N TYR A 163 -3.19 8.74 -1.05
CA TYR A 163 -3.15 8.16 -2.38
C TYR A 163 -2.72 9.22 -3.38
N SER A 164 -1.69 8.94 -4.18
CA SER A 164 -1.19 9.86 -5.19
C SER A 164 -1.59 9.37 -6.58
N ILE A 165 -2.16 10.29 -7.36
CA ILE A 165 -2.45 10.11 -8.77
C ILE A 165 -1.57 11.09 -9.55
N PHE A 166 -0.90 10.60 -10.58
CA PHE A 166 -0.16 11.41 -11.52
C PHE A 166 -0.41 10.87 -12.92
N LEU A 167 -0.88 11.73 -13.83
CA LEU A 167 -1.05 11.43 -15.24
C LEU A 167 -0.12 12.35 -16.03
N SER A 168 0.54 11.80 -17.06
CA SER A 168 1.54 12.53 -17.84
C SER A 168 0.90 13.04 -19.12
N PRO A 169 0.73 14.35 -19.34
CA PRO A 169 0.09 14.86 -20.54
C PRO A 169 1.00 14.83 -21.78
N LEU A 170 0.39 14.81 -22.96
CA LEU A 170 1.02 15.21 -24.21
C LEU A 170 1.14 16.74 -24.29
N PRO A 171 2.06 17.28 -25.13
CA PRO A 171 2.15 18.72 -25.35
C PRO A 171 0.87 19.37 -25.88
N SER A 172 -0.04 18.58 -26.46
CA SER A 172 -1.36 19.01 -26.95
C SER A 172 -2.41 19.14 -25.86
N PHE A 173 -2.13 18.71 -24.62
CA PHE A 173 -3.09 18.81 -23.52
C PHE A 173 -3.34 20.28 -23.16
N ASN A 174 -4.60 20.69 -23.25
CA ASN A 174 -5.06 22.05 -22.94
C ASN A 174 -6.14 22.05 -21.84
N GLY A 175 -6.25 20.97 -21.06
CA GLY A 175 -7.22 20.84 -19.98
C GLY A 175 -6.84 21.61 -18.73
N LYS A 176 -7.83 21.89 -17.87
CA LYS A 176 -7.65 22.56 -16.56
C LYS A 176 -7.31 21.61 -15.42
N ASP A 177 -7.32 20.31 -15.69
CA ASP A 177 -6.96 19.31 -14.69
C ASP A 177 -5.45 19.40 -14.41
N PRO A 178 -5.02 19.53 -13.15
CA PRO A 178 -3.61 19.53 -12.79
C PRO A 178 -2.93 18.18 -13.03
N LEU A 179 -3.69 17.10 -13.28
CA LEU A 179 -3.25 15.72 -13.54
C LEU A 179 -2.36 15.11 -12.45
N GLN A 180 -2.03 15.86 -11.41
CA GLN A 180 -1.31 15.45 -10.22
C GLN A 180 -2.15 15.76 -8.99
N HIS A 181 -2.61 14.72 -8.32
CA HIS A 181 -3.50 14.80 -7.18
C HIS A 181 -2.93 14.01 -6.00
N THR A 182 -3.12 14.56 -4.81
CA THR A 182 -2.95 13.84 -3.54
C THR A 182 -4.31 13.72 -2.89
N VAL A 183 -4.84 12.51 -2.85
CA VAL A 183 -6.17 12.17 -2.33
C VAL A 183 -6.02 11.58 -0.94
N TYR A 184 -6.75 12.13 0.02
CA TYR A 184 -6.80 11.67 1.40
C TYR A 184 -8.08 10.89 1.62
N LEU A 185 -7.95 9.62 1.97
CA LEU A 185 -9.05 8.68 2.10
C LEU A 185 -9.26 8.31 3.57
N ASN A 186 -10.50 8.41 4.04
CA ASN A 186 -10.90 7.76 5.28
C ASN A 186 -11.30 6.31 4.96
N ILE A 187 -10.65 5.37 5.63
CA ILE A 187 -10.85 3.94 5.40
C ILE A 187 -11.35 3.28 6.68
N THR A 188 -12.47 2.59 6.53
CA THR A 188 -13.14 1.81 7.55
C THR A 188 -13.32 0.38 7.05
N PRO A 189 -13.69 -0.58 7.93
CA PRO A 189 -13.99 -1.95 7.50
C PRO A 189 -15.04 -2.03 6.37
N ASP A 190 -15.97 -1.07 6.31
CA ASP A 190 -17.14 -1.14 5.42
C ASP A 190 -17.16 -0.05 4.33
N SER A 191 -16.26 0.93 4.38
CA SER A 191 -16.26 2.03 3.42
C SER A 191 -14.90 2.69 3.21
N VAL A 192 -14.72 3.22 2.01
CA VAL A 192 -13.63 4.12 1.62
C VAL A 192 -14.26 5.43 1.16
N ARG A 193 -13.82 6.57 1.71
CA ARG A 193 -14.36 7.89 1.36
C ARG A 193 -13.25 8.89 1.13
N VAL A 194 -13.37 9.68 0.07
CA VAL A 194 -12.53 10.86 -0.15
C VAL A 194 -12.89 11.91 0.90
N VAL A 195 -11.88 12.36 1.65
CA VAL A 195 -12.01 13.42 2.67
C VAL A 195 -11.51 14.74 2.13
N ARG A 196 -10.38 14.69 1.41
CA ARG A 196 -9.70 15.86 0.88
C ARG A 196 -8.94 15.46 -0.38
N VAL A 197 -8.88 16.38 -1.34
CA VAL A 197 -8.01 16.28 -2.51
C VAL A 197 -7.14 17.53 -2.51
N GLU A 198 -5.84 17.34 -2.68
CA GLU A 198 -4.87 18.42 -2.85
C GLU A 198 -4.26 18.32 -4.24
N HIS A 199 -4.07 19.47 -4.86
CA HIS A 199 -3.32 19.64 -6.10
C HIS A 199 -2.68 21.02 -6.07
N GLU A 200 -1.64 21.22 -6.87
CA GLU A 200 -1.10 22.55 -7.10
C GLU A 200 -2.07 23.36 -7.98
N GLU A 201 -2.12 24.68 -7.81
CA GLU A 201 -2.84 25.58 -8.72
C GLU A 201 -1.88 26.02 -9.84
N GLY A 202 -2.36 26.00 -11.08
CA GLY A 202 -1.52 26.26 -12.24
C GLY A 202 -2.22 25.94 -13.55
N GLU A 203 -1.45 25.90 -14.62
CA GLU A 203 -1.91 25.52 -15.96
C GLU A 203 -0.86 24.72 -16.71
N TRP A 204 -1.29 23.89 -17.65
CA TRP A 204 -0.39 23.16 -18.54
C TRP A 204 0.01 24.03 -19.73
N LYS A 205 1.32 24.13 -19.99
CA LYS A 205 1.88 24.76 -21.20
C LYS A 205 2.90 23.83 -21.83
N ASN A 206 2.70 23.46 -23.10
CA ASN A 206 3.58 22.56 -23.86
C ASN A 206 3.87 21.21 -23.17
N GLY A 207 2.95 20.73 -22.34
CA GLY A 207 3.10 19.49 -21.58
C GLY A 207 3.83 19.62 -20.24
N ASP A 208 4.13 20.85 -19.82
CA ASP A 208 4.71 21.16 -18.50
C ASP A 208 3.68 21.89 -17.62
N TRP A 209 3.65 21.53 -16.32
CA TRP A 209 2.79 22.17 -15.34
C TRP A 209 3.43 23.46 -14.87
N ILE A 210 2.72 24.58 -14.99
CA ILE A 210 3.18 25.91 -14.61
C ILE A 210 2.39 26.36 -13.37
N PRO A 211 3.00 26.39 -12.17
CA PRO A 211 2.33 26.83 -10.96
C PRO A 211 1.97 28.31 -10.99
N THR A 212 0.76 28.68 -10.56
CA THR A 212 0.32 30.08 -10.48
C THR A 212 1.20 30.92 -9.56
N LYS A 213 1.81 30.30 -8.53
CA LYS A 213 2.71 30.99 -7.58
C LYS A 213 4.09 31.29 -8.16
N ALA A 214 4.52 30.62 -9.22
CA ALA A 214 5.84 30.82 -9.81
C ALA A 214 5.94 32.15 -10.59
N GLU A 215 4.83 32.62 -11.16
CA GLU A 215 4.79 33.85 -11.97
C GLU A 215 4.98 35.14 -11.14
N GLN A 216 4.74 35.11 -9.81
CA GLN A 216 4.89 36.31 -8.96
C GLN A 216 6.35 36.69 -8.63
N THR A 217 7.33 35.87 -9.02
CA THR A 217 8.74 36.09 -8.66
C THR A 217 9.60 36.70 -9.76
N THR A 218 9.02 37.06 -10.93
CA THR A 218 9.79 37.47 -12.11
C THR A 218 9.54 38.90 -12.60
N GLU A 219 8.76 39.72 -11.88
CA GLU A 219 8.59 41.15 -12.17
C GLU A 219 8.94 42.00 -10.94
N ALA A 220 10.24 42.08 -10.64
CA ALA A 220 10.81 43.16 -9.85
C ALA A 220 12.30 43.30 -10.20
N ASP A 221 12.58 44.01 -11.29
CA ASP A 221 13.82 44.78 -11.50
C ASP A 221 13.50 46.03 -12.33
#